data_AF-A0A816RER2-F1
#
_entry.id   AF-A0A816RER2-F1
#
_cell.length_a   1.000
_cell.length_b   1.000
_cell.length_c   1.000
_cell.angle_alpha   90.00
_cell.angle_beta   90.00
_cell.angle_gamma   90.00
#
_symmetry.space_group_name_H-M   'P 1'
#
loop_
_entity.id
_entity.type
_entity.pdbx_description
1 polymer ?
#
loop_
_entity_poly.entity_id
_entity_poly.type
_entity_poly.pdbx_seq_one_letter_code
_entity_poly.pdbx_strand_id
1 'polypeptide(L)'
;MGAGNDKPSISSENVLPKFLPRQQTPDVNVPAGKKLLCAKSLPANSSIKICSGTIGICLGDLTKQAVDAIVVASTSDVLTKNVLQEAGSAVSTQYDTETSSKTQNSIQTNGGNLSCRRIYFIPCENLSKTADKWVFRKFVSEAIAMAVNDQINNIKSIAFPAIGCGLLGCDVNFVAKALIAAVAYELKRQASLQLFVYFIIQKDRQNVFEAFQNQLQTEKPWAAAHVRDVVPKIVAQLNRTPHPSDSNPFEVRRILVPPATIEYEDVVQRFQLTMSSILYKEIVRIEHIWNRRWYQQYRIHHGEFHKRLSNDTETWLFHGCSETAANNIINECFNRSYAGMHGTLYGMGVYFSSNASFSHTYATPNSKGERCMFLALVLVGKTTTGNSSMKICPPGFDTTTDGSHIYVTYHDSQAFGKYLITYK
;
A
#
# COMPACT_ATOMS: atom_id res chain seq x y z
N MET A 1 62.24 -4.57 26.91
CA MET A 1 61.39 -4.51 25.71
C MET A 1 60.15 -5.34 26.05
N GLY A 2 59.05 -4.79 26.57
CA GLY A 2 58.14 -3.78 25.99
C GLY A 2 57.35 -4.45 24.85
N ALA A 3 56.02 -4.53 24.78
CA ALA A 3 54.87 -4.01 25.52
C ALA A 3 53.73 -5.05 25.32
N GLY A 4 52.79 -5.26 26.25
CA GLY A 4 51.58 -4.45 26.39
C GLY A 4 50.41 -5.06 25.60
N ASN A 5 49.74 -6.08 26.15
CA ASN A 5 48.46 -6.58 25.64
C ASN A 5 47.33 -5.97 26.48
N ASP A 6 46.98 -4.73 26.17
CA ASP A 6 45.77 -4.08 26.68
C ASP A 6 44.55 -4.65 25.95
N LYS A 7 43.81 -5.54 26.63
CA LYS A 7 42.39 -5.74 26.38
C LYS A 7 41.63 -4.73 27.23
N PRO A 8 40.94 -3.74 26.66
CA PRO A 8 39.96 -2.98 27.42
C PRO A 8 38.72 -3.85 27.62
N SER A 9 38.48 -4.23 28.86
CA SER A 9 37.16 -4.58 29.39
C SER A 9 36.24 -3.37 29.27
N ILE A 10 35.22 -3.46 28.42
CA ILE A 10 34.08 -2.54 28.45
C ILE A 10 32.83 -3.39 28.72
N SER A 11 32.31 -3.21 29.93
CA SER A 11 30.95 -3.54 30.32
C SER A 11 29.97 -2.83 29.40
N SER A 12 29.12 -3.60 28.70
CA SER A 12 27.92 -3.06 28.07
C SER A 12 26.72 -3.91 28.50
N GLU A 13 26.17 -3.59 29.67
CA GLU A 13 24.72 -3.69 29.86
C GLU A 13 24.06 -2.69 28.91
N ASN A 14 23.81 -3.11 27.66
CA ASN A 14 22.78 -2.48 26.84
C ASN A 14 21.52 -3.34 26.98
N VAL A 15 20.88 -3.14 28.13
CA VAL A 15 19.50 -3.54 28.38
C VAL A 15 18.64 -2.88 27.30
N LEU A 16 18.08 -3.69 26.40
CA LEU A 16 16.97 -3.31 25.54
C LEU A 16 15.94 -2.53 26.37
N PRO A 17 15.40 -1.39 25.89
CA PRO A 17 14.32 -0.73 26.62
C PRO A 17 13.16 -1.72 26.73
N LYS A 18 12.97 -2.25 27.94
CA LYS A 18 11.76 -2.95 28.34
C LYS A 18 10.62 -1.98 28.05
N PHE A 19 9.69 -2.39 27.18
CA PHE A 19 8.41 -1.70 27.07
C PHE A 19 7.77 -1.71 28.46
N LEU A 20 7.87 -0.57 29.15
CA LEU A 20 7.04 -0.32 30.32
C LEU A 20 5.59 -0.28 29.81
N PRO A 21 4.65 -0.96 30.49
CA PRO A 21 3.24 -0.78 30.24
C PRO A 21 2.95 0.73 30.30
N ARG A 22 2.25 1.28 29.30
CA ARG A 22 1.77 2.65 29.33
C ARG A 22 1.14 2.91 30.70
N GLN A 23 1.71 3.84 31.45
CA GLN A 23 0.99 4.45 32.55
C GLN A 23 -0.28 5.05 31.96
N GLN A 24 -1.43 4.59 32.44
CA GLN A 24 -2.71 5.22 32.20
C GLN A 24 -2.59 6.67 32.66
N THR A 25 -2.52 7.59 31.69
CA THR A 25 -2.81 8.99 31.97
C THR A 25 -4.28 9.08 32.36
N PRO A 26 -4.64 9.83 33.42
CA PRO A 26 -5.99 9.88 33.93
C PRO A 26 -6.96 10.36 32.84
N ASP A 27 -8.14 9.74 32.83
CA ASP A 27 -9.30 10.05 32.00
C ASP A 27 -9.53 11.56 31.92
N VAL A 28 -9.10 12.19 30.81
CA VAL A 28 -9.62 13.49 30.43
C VAL A 28 -10.94 13.21 29.73
N ASN A 29 -11.99 13.25 30.54
CA ASN A 29 -13.41 13.25 30.21
C ASN A 29 -13.68 13.73 28.76
N VAL A 30 -13.71 12.80 27.81
CA VAL A 30 -14.11 13.08 26.42
C VAL A 30 -15.62 13.26 26.44
N PRO A 31 -16.17 14.43 26.08
CA PRO A 31 -17.61 14.61 26.08
C PRO A 31 -18.25 13.60 25.14
N ALA A 32 -19.02 12.68 25.71
CA ALA A 32 -19.84 11.75 24.98
C ALA A 32 -20.82 12.54 24.09
N GLY A 33 -20.76 12.29 22.79
CA GLY A 33 -21.88 12.59 21.89
C GLY A 33 -21.96 14.00 21.30
N LYS A 34 -20.93 14.47 20.59
CA LYS A 34 -21.22 15.32 19.42
C LYS A 34 -21.62 14.41 18.25
N LYS A 35 -22.93 14.33 17.97
CA LYS A 35 -23.44 13.74 16.73
C LYS A 35 -22.74 14.40 15.54
N LEU A 36 -21.93 13.63 14.82
CA LEU A 36 -21.25 14.05 13.59
C LEU A 36 -22.29 14.38 12.51
N LEU A 37 -22.60 15.67 12.33
CA LEU A 37 -23.50 16.17 11.31
C LEU A 37 -22.70 16.49 10.03
N CYS A 38 -22.42 15.50 9.19
CA CYS A 38 -22.02 15.74 7.79
C CYS A 38 -22.92 15.01 6.77
N ALA A 39 -23.95 14.28 7.23
CA ALA A 39 -24.90 13.61 6.34
C ALA A 39 -26.14 14.49 6.00
N LYS A 40 -26.01 15.83 5.96
CA LYS A 40 -26.99 16.63 5.21
C LYS A 40 -26.73 16.34 3.74
N SER A 41 -27.71 15.78 3.05
CA SER A 41 -27.65 15.28 1.68
C SER A 41 -26.63 16.05 0.83
N LEU A 42 -25.54 15.38 0.48
CA LEU A 42 -24.59 15.86 -0.50
C LEU A 42 -25.34 16.28 -1.77
N PRO A 43 -24.99 17.42 -2.40
CA PRO A 43 -25.57 17.82 -3.67
C PRO A 43 -25.58 16.66 -4.69
N ALA A 44 -26.55 16.67 -5.60
CA ALA A 44 -26.58 15.70 -6.68
C ALA A 44 -25.23 15.68 -7.41
N ASN A 45 -24.71 14.48 -7.71
CA ASN A 45 -23.42 14.25 -8.37
C ASN A 45 -22.17 14.68 -7.58
N SER A 46 -22.26 14.94 -6.28
CA SER A 46 -21.10 15.26 -5.44
C SER A 46 -20.59 14.07 -4.62
N SER A 47 -21.01 12.85 -4.95
CA SER A 47 -20.48 11.63 -4.37
C SER A 47 -20.59 10.41 -5.29
N ILE A 48 -19.80 9.38 -4.96
CA ILE A 48 -19.79 8.07 -5.60
C ILE A 48 -19.50 6.98 -4.57
N LYS A 49 -20.18 5.85 -4.71
CA LYS A 49 -19.89 4.64 -3.93
C LYS A 49 -18.87 3.76 -4.67
N ILE A 50 -17.80 3.38 -4.00
CA ILE A 50 -16.78 2.44 -4.49
C ILE A 50 -16.72 1.27 -3.50
N CYS A 51 -17.11 0.08 -3.93
CA CYS A 51 -17.22 -1.09 -3.06
C CYS A 51 -18.09 -0.77 -1.81
N SER A 52 -17.53 -0.91 -0.60
CA SER A 52 -18.20 -0.57 0.66
C SER A 52 -17.96 0.87 1.12
N GLY A 53 -17.06 1.60 0.47
CA GLY A 53 -16.71 2.98 0.80
C GLY A 53 -17.39 4.02 -0.10
N THR A 54 -17.22 5.29 0.24
CA THR A 54 -17.80 6.43 -0.49
C THR A 54 -16.76 7.53 -0.65
N ILE A 55 -16.69 8.11 -1.85
CA ILE A 55 -15.94 9.34 -2.11
C ILE A 55 -16.95 10.46 -2.29
N GLY A 56 -16.81 11.55 -1.55
CA GLY A 56 -17.64 12.75 -1.63
C GLY A 56 -16.81 14.01 -1.82
N ILE A 57 -17.43 15.05 -2.36
CA ILE A 57 -16.84 16.39 -2.46
C ILE A 57 -17.79 17.41 -1.83
N CYS A 58 -17.24 18.41 -1.14
CA CYS A 58 -17.99 19.47 -0.47
C CYS A 58 -17.32 20.82 -0.66
N LEU A 59 -18.13 21.88 -0.87
CA LEU A 59 -17.67 23.25 -0.71
C LEU A 59 -17.68 23.63 0.77
N GLY A 60 -16.56 24.12 1.30
CA GLY A 60 -16.46 24.51 2.70
C GLY A 60 -15.05 24.76 3.20
N ASP A 61 -14.97 24.91 4.52
CA ASP A 61 -13.72 25.04 5.26
C ASP A 61 -13.41 23.71 5.93
N LEU A 62 -12.19 23.20 5.72
CA LEU A 62 -11.71 21.93 6.29
C LEU A 62 -11.85 21.90 7.82
N THR A 63 -11.60 23.02 8.49
CA THR A 63 -11.65 23.13 9.97
C THR A 63 -13.06 23.07 10.53
N LYS A 64 -14.08 23.31 9.69
CA LYS A 64 -15.49 23.29 10.10
C LYS A 64 -16.18 21.97 9.78
N GLN A 65 -15.46 20.97 9.28
CA GLN A 65 -16.04 19.68 8.95
C GLN A 65 -16.26 18.80 10.18
N ALA A 66 -17.41 18.13 10.21
CA ALA A 66 -17.73 17.11 11.19
C ALA A 66 -17.44 15.72 10.61
N VAL A 67 -16.22 15.22 10.82
CA VAL A 67 -15.72 13.92 10.33
C VAL A 67 -14.90 13.25 11.43
N ASP A 68 -14.65 11.94 11.33
CA ASP A 68 -13.89 11.25 12.38
C ASP A 68 -12.42 11.68 12.37
N ALA A 69 -11.85 11.92 11.18
CA ALA A 69 -10.48 12.40 11.00
C ALA A 69 -10.36 13.54 9.96
N ILE A 70 -9.49 14.52 10.24
CA ILE A 70 -9.08 15.57 9.30
C ILE A 70 -7.65 15.30 8.83
N VAL A 71 -7.39 15.37 7.52
CA VAL A 71 -6.04 15.23 6.95
C VAL A 71 -5.48 16.61 6.63
N VAL A 72 -4.22 16.83 6.99
CA VAL A 72 -3.48 18.06 6.74
C VAL A 72 -2.24 17.70 5.96
N ALA A 73 -2.07 18.31 4.79
CA ALA A 73 -0.80 18.26 4.08
C ALA A 73 0.22 19.11 4.84
N SER A 74 1.06 18.50 5.68
CA SER A 74 1.94 19.22 6.61
C SER A 74 3.02 20.03 5.91
N THR A 75 3.25 19.78 4.62
CA THR A 75 4.09 20.61 3.73
C THR A 75 3.49 21.98 3.41
N SER A 76 2.22 22.23 3.76
CA SER A 76 1.58 23.54 3.60
C SER A 76 1.55 24.31 4.92
N ASP A 77 2.48 25.24 5.10
CA ASP A 77 2.54 26.08 6.32
C ASP A 77 1.23 26.80 6.62
N VAL A 78 0.57 27.32 5.58
CA VAL A 78 -0.70 28.06 5.71
C VAL A 78 -1.80 27.13 6.22
N LEU A 79 -1.95 25.94 5.62
CA LEU A 79 -2.98 25.00 6.03
C LEU A 79 -2.69 24.47 7.44
N THR A 80 -1.46 24.08 7.72
CA THR A 80 -1.04 23.58 9.04
C THR A 80 -1.31 24.61 10.12
N LYS A 81 -0.89 25.88 9.94
CA LYS A 81 -1.13 26.96 10.91
C LYS A 81 -2.62 27.20 11.14
N ASN A 82 -3.43 27.26 10.08
CA ASN A 82 -4.87 27.48 10.19
C ASN A 82 -5.56 26.35 10.97
N VAL A 83 -5.19 25.09 10.70
CA VAL A 83 -5.76 23.94 11.40
C VAL A 83 -5.32 23.91 12.87
N LEU A 84 -4.05 24.18 13.17
CA LEU A 84 -3.54 24.22 14.55
C LEU A 84 -4.20 25.33 15.38
N GLN A 85 -4.37 26.52 14.80
CA GLN A 85 -5.06 27.64 15.43
C GLN A 85 -6.51 27.28 15.80
N GLU A 86 -7.25 26.67 14.87
CA GLU A 86 -8.64 26.26 15.07
C GLU A 86 -8.78 25.05 16.01
N ALA A 87 -7.81 24.13 16.01
CA ALA A 87 -7.77 22.97 16.91
C ALA A 87 -7.42 23.34 18.35
N GLY A 88 -6.72 24.46 18.56
CA GLY A 88 -6.37 24.99 19.87
C GLY A 88 -4.96 24.63 20.34
N SER A 89 -4.56 25.25 21.46
CA SER A 89 -3.18 25.21 21.96
C SER A 89 -2.70 23.81 22.33
N ALA A 90 -3.57 22.96 22.90
CA ALA A 90 -3.20 21.59 23.27
C ALA A 90 -2.75 20.76 22.06
N VAL A 91 -3.45 20.88 20.93
CA VAL A 91 -3.07 20.21 19.67
C VAL A 91 -1.79 20.82 19.10
N SER A 92 -1.64 22.14 19.17
CA SER A 92 -0.42 22.84 18.74
C SER A 92 0.81 22.34 19.50
N THR A 93 0.74 22.27 20.83
CA THR A 93 1.84 21.76 21.66
C THR A 93 2.14 20.30 21.36
N GLN A 94 1.12 19.46 21.14
CA GLN A 94 1.32 18.06 20.75
C GLN A 94 2.06 17.97 19.40
N TYR A 95 1.60 18.72 18.39
CA TYR A 95 2.20 18.76 17.07
C TYR A 95 3.68 19.22 17.11
N ASP A 96 3.98 20.29 17.84
CA ASP A 96 5.34 20.82 17.98
C ASP A 96 6.28 19.83 18.68
N THR A 97 5.76 19.12 19.69
CA THR A 97 6.51 18.09 20.42
C THR A 97 6.83 16.90 19.50
N GLU A 98 5.84 16.40 18.76
CA GLU A 98 6.03 15.27 17.84
C GLU A 98 6.97 15.65 16.68
N THR A 99 6.83 16.85 16.13
CA THR A 99 7.72 17.38 15.08
C THR A 99 9.17 17.48 15.55
N SER A 100 9.39 17.96 16.79
CA SER A 100 10.73 18.10 17.37
C SER A 100 11.41 16.76 17.66
N SER A 101 10.62 15.71 17.94
CA SER A 101 11.13 14.38 18.25
C SER A 101 11.73 13.63 17.05
N LYS A 102 11.42 14.03 15.81
CA LYS A 102 11.81 13.37 14.54
C LYS A 102 11.50 11.86 14.47
N THR A 103 10.55 11.36 15.26
CA THR A 103 10.30 9.92 15.38
C THR A 103 9.50 9.33 14.21
N GLN A 104 8.64 10.12 13.56
CA GLN A 104 7.80 9.72 12.43
C GLN A 104 7.61 10.86 11.42
N ASN A 105 7.47 10.53 10.13
CA ASN A 105 7.27 11.53 9.08
C ASN A 105 5.84 12.10 9.10
N SER A 106 4.86 11.27 9.45
CA SER A 106 3.46 11.67 9.64
C SER A 106 3.11 11.71 11.12
N ILE A 107 2.35 12.73 11.51
CA ILE A 107 2.01 13.06 12.90
C ILE A 107 0.52 12.86 13.12
N GLN A 108 0.15 12.34 14.29
CA GLN A 108 -1.23 12.03 14.62
C GLN A 108 -1.62 12.64 15.97
N THR A 109 -2.52 13.62 15.94
CA THR A 109 -3.03 14.26 17.15
C THR A 109 -4.49 13.91 17.43
N ASN A 110 -4.98 14.31 18.60
CA ASN A 110 -6.43 14.42 18.84
C ASN A 110 -7.02 15.60 18.05
N GLY A 111 -8.36 15.69 18.02
CA GLY A 111 -9.09 16.74 17.28
C GLY A 111 -9.14 18.13 17.94
N GLY A 112 -8.79 18.24 19.22
CA GLY A 112 -8.91 19.48 19.99
C GLY A 112 -10.31 20.09 19.91
N ASN A 113 -10.38 21.36 19.52
CA ASN A 113 -11.63 22.11 19.36
C ASN A 113 -12.37 21.80 18.05
N LEU A 114 -11.76 21.08 17.10
CA LEU A 114 -12.40 20.72 15.84
C LEU A 114 -13.46 19.64 16.06
N SER A 115 -14.38 19.52 15.11
CA SER A 115 -15.43 18.48 15.14
C SER A 115 -14.92 17.14 14.59
N CYS A 116 -13.76 16.68 15.07
CA CYS A 116 -13.17 15.40 14.72
C CYS A 116 -12.51 14.71 15.92
N ARG A 117 -12.24 13.41 15.81
CA ARG A 117 -11.51 12.66 16.85
C ARG A 117 -10.00 12.78 16.64
N ARG A 118 -9.58 12.90 15.37
CA ARG A 118 -8.18 12.81 14.95
C ARG A 118 -7.81 13.84 13.89
N ILE A 119 -6.55 14.27 13.94
CA ILE A 119 -5.93 15.05 12.87
C ILE A 119 -4.67 14.32 12.41
N TYR A 120 -4.54 14.11 11.11
CA TYR A 120 -3.41 13.44 10.47
C TYR A 120 -2.60 14.47 9.70
N PHE A 121 -1.41 14.79 10.18
CA PHE A 121 -0.48 15.70 9.51
C PHE A 121 0.49 14.85 8.70
N ILE A 122 0.32 14.85 7.38
CA ILE A 122 1.04 13.97 6.45
C ILE A 122 1.84 14.84 5.47
N PRO A 123 3.16 14.65 5.36
CA PRO A 123 3.96 15.35 4.37
C PRO A 123 3.52 14.99 2.95
N CYS A 124 3.18 16.01 2.16
CA CYS A 124 2.94 15.88 0.73
C CYS A 124 4.11 16.52 -0.03
N GLU A 125 5.24 15.81 -0.06
CA GLU A 125 6.51 16.26 -0.64
C GLU A 125 6.48 16.25 -2.18
N ASN A 126 7.37 17.00 -2.81
CA ASN A 126 7.51 17.10 -4.28
C ASN A 126 6.25 17.62 -5.01
N LEU A 127 5.42 18.38 -4.30
CA LEU A 127 4.25 19.04 -4.87
C LEU A 127 4.69 20.27 -5.70
N SER A 128 4.70 20.10 -7.01
CA SER A 128 5.11 21.10 -8.00
C SER A 128 4.20 21.06 -9.24
N LYS A 129 4.37 22.00 -10.17
CA LYS A 129 3.63 22.02 -11.46
C LYS A 129 3.76 20.70 -12.25
N THR A 130 4.89 20.01 -12.11
CA THR A 130 5.17 18.72 -12.75
C THR A 130 5.07 17.56 -11.76
N ALA A 131 4.31 17.72 -10.67
CA ALA A 131 4.10 16.66 -9.68
C ALA A 131 3.54 15.43 -10.37
N ASP A 132 4.15 14.28 -10.08
CA ASP A 132 3.63 13.00 -10.52
C ASP A 132 2.37 12.65 -9.71
N LYS A 133 1.41 11.93 -10.32
CA LYS A 133 0.20 11.41 -9.66
C LYS A 133 0.55 10.60 -8.41
N TRP A 134 1.76 10.06 -8.37
CA TRP A 134 2.34 9.32 -7.27
C TRP A 134 2.42 10.07 -5.94
N VAL A 135 2.67 11.38 -6.00
CA VAL A 135 2.72 12.24 -4.82
C VAL A 135 1.37 12.22 -4.09
N PHE A 136 0.29 12.42 -4.84
CA PHE A 136 -1.08 12.40 -4.33
C PHE A 136 -1.49 11.02 -3.83
N ARG A 137 -1.07 9.96 -4.53
CA ARG A 137 -1.37 8.58 -4.13
C ARG A 137 -0.71 8.22 -2.82
N LYS A 138 0.58 8.52 -2.63
CA LYS A 138 1.29 8.28 -1.36
C LYS A 138 0.58 8.99 -0.20
N PHE A 139 0.24 10.27 -0.39
CA PHE A 139 -0.48 11.08 0.58
C PHE A 139 -1.85 10.48 0.97
N VAL A 140 -2.64 10.04 -0.01
CA VAL A 140 -3.94 9.40 0.23
C VAL A 140 -3.81 8.04 0.91
N SER A 141 -2.91 7.18 0.42
CA SER A 141 -2.68 5.84 0.96
C SER A 141 -2.24 5.90 2.42
N GLU A 142 -1.38 6.86 2.78
CA GLU A 142 -0.91 7.07 4.15
C GLU A 142 -2.05 7.49 5.09
N ALA A 143 -2.89 8.45 4.68
CA ALA A 143 -4.05 8.86 5.46
C ALA A 143 -5.06 7.72 5.69
N ILE A 144 -5.35 6.93 4.65
CA ILE A 144 -6.27 5.78 4.77
C ILE A 144 -5.63 4.70 5.66
N ALA A 145 -4.33 4.44 5.56
CA ALA A 145 -3.63 3.51 6.44
C ALA A 145 -3.68 3.96 7.90
N MET A 146 -3.46 5.24 8.20
CA MET A 146 -3.60 5.80 9.55
C MET A 146 -5.01 5.59 10.11
N ALA A 147 -6.05 5.85 9.30
CA ALA A 147 -7.44 5.62 9.71
C ALA A 147 -7.77 4.15 9.97
N VAL A 148 -7.31 3.24 9.10
CA VAL A 148 -7.52 1.79 9.25
C VAL A 148 -6.77 1.27 10.48
N ASN A 149 -5.60 1.80 10.79
CA ASN A 149 -4.82 1.35 11.95
C ASN A 149 -5.33 1.92 13.29
N ASP A 150 -6.13 2.98 13.29
CA ASP A 150 -6.71 3.59 14.48
C ASP A 150 -8.01 2.90 14.95
N GLN A 151 -7.87 1.62 15.29
CA GLN A 151 -8.99 0.76 15.70
C GLN A 151 -9.71 1.27 16.96
N ILE A 152 -9.00 1.96 17.86
CA ILE A 152 -9.57 2.53 19.10
C ILE A 152 -10.62 3.60 18.78
N ASN A 153 -10.36 4.45 17.77
CA ASN A 153 -11.29 5.53 17.41
C ASN A 153 -12.28 5.12 16.32
N ASN A 154 -12.11 3.94 15.71
CA ASN A 154 -13.01 3.39 14.71
C ASN A 154 -13.39 4.42 13.64
N ILE A 155 -12.37 4.90 12.92
CA ILE A 155 -12.47 5.99 11.95
C ILE A 155 -13.27 5.52 10.74
N LYS A 156 -14.40 6.18 10.46
CA LYS A 156 -15.31 5.85 9.34
C LYS A 156 -15.49 7.01 8.38
N SER A 157 -14.98 8.19 8.70
CA SER A 157 -15.04 9.37 7.84
C SER A 157 -13.75 10.19 7.92
N ILE A 158 -13.22 10.58 6.76
CA ILE A 158 -11.99 11.36 6.63
C ILE A 158 -12.23 12.55 5.70
N ALA A 159 -11.76 13.74 6.09
CA ALA A 159 -11.76 14.92 5.23
C ALA A 159 -10.34 15.25 4.76
N PHE A 160 -10.16 15.36 3.45
CA PHE A 160 -8.95 15.81 2.79
C PHE A 160 -9.12 17.25 2.24
N PRO A 161 -8.07 18.07 2.25
CA PRO A 161 -8.03 19.27 1.43
C PRO A 161 -7.95 18.89 -0.06
N ALA A 162 -8.39 19.79 -0.94
CA ALA A 162 -8.05 19.76 -2.36
C ALA A 162 -6.58 20.21 -2.60
N ILE A 163 -5.64 19.49 -1.97
CA ILE A 163 -4.20 19.80 -2.02
C ILE A 163 -3.67 19.72 -3.46
N GLY A 164 -2.78 20.64 -3.84
CA GLY A 164 -2.24 20.75 -5.20
C GLY A 164 -3.01 21.70 -6.12
N CYS A 165 -4.25 22.05 -5.81
CA CYS A 165 -5.04 23.02 -6.58
C CYS A 165 -4.72 24.49 -6.26
N GLY A 166 -3.66 24.77 -5.50
CA GLY A 166 -3.30 26.12 -5.03
C GLY A 166 -2.27 26.84 -5.91
N LEU A 167 -1.50 27.74 -5.30
CA LEU A 167 -0.45 28.54 -5.95
C LEU A 167 0.74 27.74 -6.51
N LEU A 168 0.76 26.42 -6.29
CA LEU A 168 1.83 25.51 -6.73
C LEU A 168 1.74 25.14 -8.22
N GLY A 169 0.67 25.57 -8.90
CA GLY A 169 0.57 25.55 -10.37
C GLY A 169 0.30 24.18 -10.99
N CYS A 170 -0.11 23.16 -10.21
CA CYS A 170 -0.57 21.89 -10.76
C CYS A 170 -1.87 22.10 -11.55
N ASP A 171 -2.06 21.33 -12.62
CA ASP A 171 -3.32 21.34 -13.35
C ASP A 171 -4.45 20.78 -12.46
N VAL A 172 -5.54 21.55 -12.36
CA VAL A 172 -6.64 21.23 -11.43
C VAL A 172 -7.34 19.92 -11.82
N ASN A 173 -7.48 19.64 -13.12
CA ASN A 173 -8.11 18.39 -13.58
C ASN A 173 -7.22 17.19 -13.30
N PHE A 174 -5.91 17.33 -13.52
CA PHE A 174 -4.92 16.33 -13.15
C PHE A 174 -4.95 16.02 -11.65
N VAL A 175 -4.98 17.04 -10.79
CA VAL A 175 -5.04 16.86 -9.33
C VAL A 175 -6.34 16.17 -8.91
N ALA A 176 -7.48 16.61 -9.44
CA ALA A 176 -8.78 15.97 -9.18
C ALA A 176 -8.75 14.48 -9.56
N LYS A 177 -8.25 14.17 -10.76
CA LYS A 177 -8.06 12.79 -11.24
C LYS A 177 -7.14 11.99 -10.33
N ALA A 178 -5.97 12.51 -9.98
CA ALA A 178 -4.98 11.81 -9.18
C ALA A 178 -5.51 11.48 -7.76
N LEU A 179 -6.13 12.45 -7.10
CA LEU A 179 -6.66 12.28 -5.74
C LEU A 179 -7.86 11.33 -5.71
N ILE A 180 -8.82 11.49 -6.62
CA ILE A 180 -9.98 10.59 -6.69
C ILE A 180 -9.55 9.16 -7.06
N ALA A 181 -8.67 9.00 -8.06
CA ALA A 181 -8.17 7.69 -8.46
C ALA A 181 -7.40 6.98 -7.33
N ALA A 182 -6.62 7.74 -6.53
CA ALA A 182 -5.92 7.20 -5.37
C ALA A 182 -6.89 6.65 -4.31
N VAL A 183 -7.94 7.42 -3.96
CA VAL A 183 -8.95 6.96 -2.99
C VAL A 183 -9.72 5.75 -3.56
N ALA A 184 -10.13 5.82 -4.82
CA ALA A 184 -10.84 4.73 -5.48
C ALA A 184 -10.00 3.45 -5.50
N TYR A 185 -8.70 3.54 -5.74
CA TYR A 185 -7.78 2.42 -5.66
C TYR A 185 -7.74 1.81 -4.25
N GLU A 186 -7.62 2.62 -3.20
CA GLU A 186 -7.58 2.12 -1.82
C GLU A 186 -8.89 1.43 -1.41
N LEU A 187 -10.03 1.99 -1.81
CA LEU A 187 -11.35 1.39 -1.55
C LEU A 187 -11.57 0.10 -2.36
N LYS A 188 -11.03 0.01 -3.58
CA LYS A 188 -11.04 -1.24 -4.38
C LYS A 188 -10.13 -2.30 -3.79
N ARG A 189 -8.94 -1.91 -3.31
CA ARG A 189 -7.97 -2.80 -2.65
C ARG A 189 -8.52 -3.39 -1.36
N GLN A 190 -9.32 -2.62 -0.62
CA GLN A 190 -9.97 -3.03 0.62
C GLN A 190 -11.50 -3.03 0.46
N ALA A 191 -12.04 -3.94 -0.35
CA ALA A 191 -13.45 -3.89 -0.78
C ALA A 191 -14.50 -3.90 0.37
N SER A 192 -14.14 -4.43 1.55
CA SER A 192 -14.97 -4.43 2.76
C SER A 192 -14.86 -3.16 3.60
N LEU A 193 -13.92 -2.26 3.30
CA LEU A 193 -13.66 -1.04 4.04
C LEU A 193 -14.85 -0.06 3.90
N GLN A 194 -15.55 0.16 5.01
CA GLN A 194 -16.66 1.10 5.10
C GLN A 194 -16.14 2.48 5.53
N LEU A 195 -15.53 3.19 4.58
CA LEU A 195 -14.92 4.50 4.80
C LEU A 195 -15.54 5.57 3.90
N PHE A 196 -15.91 6.71 4.50
CA PHE A 196 -16.35 7.91 3.80
C PHE A 196 -15.18 8.88 3.65
N VAL A 197 -14.75 9.14 2.43
CA VAL A 197 -13.66 10.07 2.14
C VAL A 197 -14.23 11.32 1.48
N TYR A 198 -13.99 12.47 2.07
CA TYR A 198 -14.46 13.77 1.59
C TYR A 198 -13.29 14.63 1.10
N PHE A 199 -13.41 15.21 -0.08
CA PHE A 199 -12.56 16.32 -0.50
C PHE A 199 -13.25 17.65 -0.22
N ILE A 200 -12.63 18.48 0.62
CA ILE A 200 -13.15 19.78 1.04
C ILE A 200 -12.49 20.86 0.20
N ILE A 201 -13.31 21.56 -0.56
CA ILE A 201 -12.89 22.59 -1.51
C ILE A 201 -13.37 23.94 -0.99
N GLN A 202 -12.50 24.95 -0.96
CA GLN A 202 -12.88 26.27 -0.46
C GLN A 202 -14.02 26.88 -1.29
N LYS A 203 -14.92 27.64 -0.64
CA LYS A 203 -16.16 28.14 -1.25
C LYS A 203 -15.93 29.06 -2.45
N ASP A 204 -14.79 29.74 -2.51
CA ASP A 204 -14.36 30.63 -3.57
C ASP A 204 -13.66 29.90 -4.75
N ARG A 205 -13.49 28.57 -4.65
CA ARG A 205 -12.76 27.74 -5.62
C ARG A 205 -13.68 26.86 -6.46
N GLN A 206 -14.68 27.47 -7.08
CA GLN A 206 -15.70 26.79 -7.89
C GLN A 206 -15.11 25.94 -9.03
N ASN A 207 -14.06 26.43 -9.70
CA ASN A 207 -13.37 25.68 -10.76
C ASN A 207 -12.75 24.37 -10.28
N VAL A 208 -12.26 24.34 -9.04
CA VAL A 208 -11.72 23.12 -8.41
C VAL A 208 -12.86 22.16 -8.08
N PHE A 209 -13.97 22.68 -7.57
CA PHE A 209 -15.14 21.86 -7.29
C PHE A 209 -15.69 21.19 -8.55
N GLU A 210 -15.80 21.92 -9.64
CA GLU A 210 -16.24 21.39 -10.93
C GLU A 210 -15.30 20.31 -11.48
N ALA A 211 -13.99 20.50 -11.37
CA ALA A 211 -13.02 19.48 -11.79
C ALA A 211 -13.17 18.17 -11.00
N PHE A 212 -13.31 18.27 -9.66
CA PHE A 212 -13.59 17.10 -8.82
C PHE A 212 -14.96 16.49 -9.12
N GLN A 213 -15.99 17.30 -9.36
CA GLN A 213 -17.32 16.84 -9.69
C GLN A 213 -17.33 16.07 -11.01
N ASN A 214 -16.66 16.60 -12.03
CA ASN A 214 -16.51 15.96 -13.33
C ASN A 214 -15.74 14.64 -13.19
N GLN A 215 -14.64 14.63 -12.43
CA GLN A 215 -13.89 13.40 -12.20
C GLN A 215 -14.73 12.34 -11.46
N LEU A 216 -15.51 12.72 -10.43
CA LEU A 216 -16.43 11.78 -9.77
C LEU A 216 -17.44 11.18 -10.76
N GLN A 217 -17.87 11.94 -11.77
CA GLN A 217 -18.74 11.43 -12.84
C GLN A 217 -18.03 10.46 -13.78
N THR A 218 -16.76 10.69 -14.10
CA THR A 218 -15.96 9.71 -14.87
C THR A 218 -15.72 8.42 -14.10
N GLU A 219 -15.67 8.49 -12.77
CA GLU A 219 -15.56 7.33 -11.90
C GLU A 219 -16.91 6.61 -11.68
N LYS A 220 -18.06 7.25 -11.98
CA LYS A 220 -19.39 6.68 -11.72
C LYS A 220 -19.53 5.30 -12.35
N PRO A 221 -20.04 4.30 -11.60
CA PRO A 221 -19.45 2.97 -11.65
C PRO A 221 -20.05 2.10 -12.74
N TRP A 222 -19.24 1.13 -13.20
CA TRP A 222 -19.57 -0.29 -13.05
C TRP A 222 -20.48 -0.52 -11.81
N ALA A 223 -21.79 -0.46 -11.98
CA ALA A 223 -22.73 -0.35 -10.86
C ALA A 223 -22.74 -1.60 -9.98
N ALA A 224 -23.06 -1.42 -8.69
CA ALA A 224 -23.14 -2.45 -7.65
C ALA A 224 -24.00 -3.70 -7.97
N ALA A 225 -24.79 -3.67 -9.06
CA ALA A 225 -25.45 -4.85 -9.61
C ALA A 225 -24.47 -5.84 -10.28
N HIS A 226 -23.30 -5.39 -10.73
CA HIS A 226 -22.29 -6.24 -11.36
C HIS A 226 -21.32 -6.89 -10.36
N VAL A 227 -21.01 -6.35 -9.19
CA VAL A 227 -19.98 -7.01 -8.33
C VAL A 227 -20.43 -8.36 -7.76
N ARG A 228 -21.70 -8.48 -7.32
CA ARG A 228 -22.25 -9.74 -6.78
C ARG A 228 -22.48 -10.81 -7.84
N ASP A 229 -22.81 -10.40 -9.06
CA ASP A 229 -23.01 -11.31 -10.19
C ASP A 229 -21.74 -11.56 -10.99
N VAL A 230 -20.80 -10.62 -10.98
CA VAL A 230 -19.66 -10.58 -11.90
C VAL A 230 -18.33 -10.86 -11.23
N VAL A 231 -18.20 -10.93 -9.90
CA VAL A 231 -17.05 -11.66 -9.35
C VAL A 231 -17.20 -13.17 -9.63
N PRO A 232 -18.36 -13.81 -9.41
CA PRO A 232 -18.58 -15.19 -9.85
C PRO A 232 -18.59 -15.32 -11.39
N LYS A 233 -19.13 -14.35 -12.15
CA LYS A 233 -19.08 -14.38 -13.63
C LYS A 233 -17.74 -13.97 -14.23
N ILE A 234 -16.87 -13.18 -13.59
CA ILE A 234 -15.46 -12.92 -13.98
C ILE A 234 -14.60 -14.10 -13.58
N VAL A 235 -14.81 -14.72 -12.41
CA VAL A 235 -14.15 -15.99 -12.09
C VAL A 235 -14.64 -17.07 -13.06
N ALA A 236 -15.92 -17.08 -13.45
CA ALA A 236 -16.46 -17.98 -14.47
C ALA A 236 -16.10 -17.57 -15.92
N GLN A 237 -15.79 -16.30 -16.21
CA GLN A 237 -15.33 -15.78 -17.52
C GLN A 237 -13.80 -15.81 -17.63
N LEU A 238 -13.03 -15.80 -16.55
CA LEU A 238 -11.63 -16.19 -16.52
C LEU A 238 -11.51 -17.71 -16.68
N ASN A 239 -12.54 -18.45 -16.25
CA ASN A 239 -12.73 -19.86 -16.58
C ASN A 239 -13.45 -20.10 -17.92
N ARG A 240 -13.87 -19.04 -18.66
CA ARG A 240 -14.58 -19.12 -19.95
C ARG A 240 -14.20 -18.02 -20.96
N THR A 241 -13.00 -17.45 -20.87
CA THR A 241 -12.36 -16.91 -22.07
C THR A 241 -12.09 -18.15 -22.91
N PRO A 242 -12.45 -18.19 -24.21
CA PRO A 242 -12.06 -19.31 -25.03
C PRO A 242 -10.54 -19.39 -24.95
N HIS A 243 -10.07 -20.40 -24.22
CA HIS A 243 -8.67 -20.77 -24.12
C HIS A 243 -8.23 -20.98 -25.57
N PRO A 244 -7.21 -20.26 -26.07
CA PRO A 244 -6.61 -20.65 -27.34
C PRO A 244 -5.98 -22.03 -27.08
N SER A 245 -6.71 -23.07 -27.49
CA SER A 245 -6.55 -24.51 -27.32
C SER A 245 -6.54 -25.10 -25.90
N ASP A 246 -7.63 -25.79 -25.53
CA ASP A 246 -7.69 -26.83 -24.49
C ASP A 246 -6.83 -28.08 -24.83
N SER A 247 -5.95 -28.02 -25.83
CA SER A 247 -5.23 -29.21 -26.32
C SER A 247 -3.96 -29.53 -25.53
N ASN A 248 -3.42 -28.62 -24.71
CA ASN A 248 -2.22 -28.90 -23.90
C ASN A 248 -2.23 -28.23 -22.51
N PRO A 249 -2.47 -28.98 -21.42
CA PRO A 249 -2.41 -28.45 -20.05
C PRO A 249 -0.98 -28.08 -19.59
N PHE A 250 0.05 -28.44 -20.35
CA PHE A 250 1.45 -28.11 -20.09
C PHE A 250 1.92 -26.87 -20.84
N GLU A 251 1.05 -26.19 -21.60
CA GLU A 251 1.44 -24.99 -22.32
C GLU A 251 1.72 -23.82 -21.35
N VAL A 252 2.90 -23.23 -21.51
CA VAL A 252 3.36 -22.04 -20.79
C VAL A 252 3.39 -20.88 -21.77
N ARG A 253 2.76 -19.76 -21.42
CA ARG A 253 2.75 -18.53 -22.24
C ARG A 253 3.21 -17.32 -21.45
N ARG A 254 3.84 -16.40 -22.18
CA ARG A 254 4.09 -15.03 -21.75
C ARG A 254 3.24 -14.10 -22.59
N ILE A 255 2.38 -13.33 -21.94
CA ILE A 255 1.47 -12.42 -22.62
C ILE A 255 1.91 -11.01 -22.29
N LEU A 256 2.29 -10.23 -23.30
CA LEU A 256 2.66 -8.83 -23.12
C LEU A 256 1.46 -8.07 -22.56
N VAL A 257 1.67 -7.36 -21.45
CA VAL A 257 0.66 -6.48 -20.86
C VAL A 257 0.77 -5.10 -21.53
N PRO A 258 -0.27 -4.61 -22.24
CA PRO A 258 -0.16 -3.34 -22.97
C PRO A 258 -0.08 -2.13 -22.02
N PRO A 259 0.77 -1.11 -22.27
CA PRO A 259 0.96 0.03 -21.37
C PRO A 259 -0.29 0.86 -21.02
N ALA A 260 -1.32 0.81 -21.87
CA ALA A 260 -2.57 1.55 -21.69
C ALA A 260 -3.57 0.86 -20.74
N THR A 261 -3.27 -0.35 -20.24
CA THR A 261 -4.19 -1.11 -19.40
C THR A 261 -4.01 -0.79 -17.92
N ILE A 262 -5.11 -0.93 -17.17
CA ILE A 262 -5.11 -0.86 -15.71
C ILE A 262 -4.20 -1.94 -15.10
N GLU A 263 -4.10 -3.10 -15.75
CA GLU A 263 -3.20 -4.19 -15.35
C GLU A 263 -1.73 -3.75 -15.41
N TYR A 264 -1.29 -3.16 -16.53
CA TYR A 264 0.06 -2.60 -16.66
C TYR A 264 0.29 -1.52 -15.61
N GLU A 265 -0.68 -0.62 -15.46
CA GLU A 265 -0.60 0.45 -14.47
C GLU A 265 -0.43 -0.13 -13.07
N ASP A 266 -1.20 -1.12 -12.63
CA ASP A 266 -1.09 -1.72 -11.29
C ASP A 266 0.29 -2.36 -11.03
N VAL A 267 0.86 -3.05 -12.02
CA VAL A 267 2.18 -3.69 -11.88
C VAL A 267 3.30 -2.65 -11.81
N VAL A 268 3.32 -1.70 -12.75
CA VAL A 268 4.23 -0.54 -12.70
C VAL A 268 4.09 0.16 -11.36
N GLN A 269 2.84 0.27 -10.88
CA GLN A 269 2.56 0.99 -9.67
C GLN A 269 3.20 0.36 -8.44
N ARG A 270 3.03 -0.94 -8.25
CA ARG A 270 3.65 -1.67 -7.14
C ARG A 270 5.18 -1.61 -7.20
N PHE A 271 5.72 -1.75 -8.41
CA PHE A 271 7.16 -1.73 -8.64
C PHE A 271 7.77 -0.36 -8.29
N GLN A 272 7.23 0.72 -8.85
CA GLN A 272 7.75 2.08 -8.65
C GLN A 272 7.66 2.54 -7.20
N LEU A 273 6.60 2.15 -6.48
CA LEU A 273 6.39 2.52 -5.08
C LEU A 273 7.59 2.19 -4.18
N THR A 274 8.31 1.10 -4.48
CA THR A 274 9.42 0.61 -3.67
C THR A 274 10.77 0.61 -4.39
N MET A 275 10.85 1.30 -5.53
CA MET A 275 12.06 1.49 -6.35
C MET A 275 12.59 2.93 -6.34
N SER A 276 12.05 3.82 -5.50
CA SER A 276 12.37 5.26 -5.51
C SER A 276 13.84 5.60 -5.25
N SER A 277 14.58 4.73 -4.55
CA SER A 277 16.02 4.87 -4.29
C SER A 277 16.91 4.26 -5.38
N ILE A 278 16.34 3.57 -6.36
CA ILE A 278 17.07 2.88 -7.42
C ILE A 278 16.86 3.62 -8.74
N LEU A 279 17.96 4.05 -9.35
CA LEU A 279 17.93 4.62 -10.69
C LEU A 279 17.87 3.50 -11.72
N TYR A 280 16.83 3.52 -12.55
CA TYR A 280 16.71 2.71 -13.76
C TYR A 280 16.19 3.62 -14.89
N LYS A 281 16.53 3.29 -16.13
CA LYS A 281 16.21 4.07 -17.33
C LYS A 281 14.75 3.91 -17.73
N GLU A 282 14.27 2.67 -17.83
CA GLU A 282 12.91 2.39 -18.32
C GLU A 282 12.42 0.98 -17.95
N ILE A 283 11.10 0.81 -17.91
CA ILE A 283 10.47 -0.52 -17.95
C ILE A 283 10.35 -0.90 -19.43
N VAL A 284 11.07 -1.94 -19.83
CA VAL A 284 11.13 -2.42 -21.21
C VAL A 284 9.83 -3.14 -21.58
N ARG A 285 9.34 -4.00 -20.68
CA ARG A 285 8.08 -4.74 -20.87
C ARG A 285 7.59 -5.35 -19.55
N ILE A 286 6.29 -5.64 -19.53
CA ILE A 286 5.65 -6.44 -18.48
C ILE A 286 4.94 -7.61 -19.16
N GLU A 287 5.22 -8.82 -18.70
CA GLU A 287 4.64 -10.04 -19.25
C GLU A 287 3.80 -10.73 -18.17
N HIS A 288 2.51 -10.95 -18.44
CA HIS A 288 1.65 -11.82 -17.64
C HIS A 288 2.03 -13.27 -17.94
N ILE A 289 2.41 -14.01 -16.90
CA ILE A 289 2.81 -15.40 -17.01
C ILE A 289 1.60 -16.32 -16.88
N TRP A 290 1.39 -17.11 -17.91
CA TRP A 290 0.37 -18.14 -17.95
C TRP A 290 1.01 -19.52 -17.85
N ASN A 291 0.91 -20.13 -16.67
CA ASN A 291 1.31 -21.51 -16.44
C ASN A 291 0.18 -22.22 -15.68
N ARG A 292 -0.72 -22.89 -16.41
CA ARG A 292 -1.96 -23.47 -15.86
C ARG A 292 -1.67 -24.51 -14.80
N ARG A 293 -0.71 -25.40 -15.05
CA ARG A 293 -0.30 -26.45 -14.10
C ARG A 293 0.08 -25.86 -12.75
N TRP A 294 0.99 -24.89 -12.73
CA TRP A 294 1.48 -24.32 -11.47
C TRP A 294 0.50 -23.35 -10.82
N TYR A 295 -0.32 -22.63 -11.60
CA TYR A 295 -1.41 -21.84 -11.04
C TYR A 295 -2.45 -22.72 -10.32
N GLN A 296 -2.77 -23.90 -10.86
CA GLN A 296 -3.67 -24.85 -10.19
C GLN A 296 -3.09 -25.37 -8.87
N GLN A 297 -1.81 -25.76 -8.85
CA GLN A 297 -1.14 -26.19 -7.62
C GLN A 297 -1.14 -25.08 -6.56
N TYR A 298 -0.84 -23.84 -6.97
CA TYR A 298 -0.93 -22.66 -6.12
C TYR A 298 -2.35 -22.43 -5.56
N ARG A 299 -3.38 -22.57 -6.40
CA ARG A 299 -4.79 -22.38 -5.98
C ARG A 299 -5.28 -23.44 -5.01
N ILE A 300 -4.87 -24.70 -5.18
CA ILE A 300 -5.18 -25.76 -4.21
C ILE A 300 -4.58 -25.40 -2.84
N HIS A 301 -3.30 -25.01 -2.82
CA HIS A 301 -2.62 -24.65 -1.58
C HIS A 301 -3.18 -23.37 -0.94
N HIS A 302 -3.58 -22.38 -1.74
CA HIS A 302 -4.31 -21.20 -1.25
C HIS A 302 -5.62 -21.58 -0.55
N GLY A 303 -6.37 -22.53 -1.11
CA GLY A 303 -7.59 -23.06 -0.48
C GLY A 303 -7.33 -23.72 0.87
N GLU A 304 -6.20 -24.41 1.04
CA GLU A 304 -5.78 -24.99 2.33
C GLU A 304 -5.43 -23.91 3.36
N PHE A 305 -4.68 -22.88 2.95
CA PHE A 305 -4.37 -21.72 3.80
C PHE A 305 -5.66 -21.02 4.27
N HIS A 306 -6.58 -20.76 3.34
CA HIS A 306 -7.84 -20.08 3.64
C HIS A 306 -8.67 -20.86 4.67
N LYS A 307 -8.78 -22.19 4.51
CA LYS A 307 -9.50 -23.05 5.47
C LYS A 307 -8.85 -23.09 6.85
N ARG A 308 -7.50 -23.11 6.92
CA ARG A 308 -6.76 -23.25 8.19
C ARG A 308 -6.65 -21.93 8.95
N LEU A 309 -6.55 -20.81 8.26
CA LEU A 309 -6.28 -19.50 8.86
C LEU A 309 -7.53 -18.61 8.99
N SER A 310 -8.63 -18.96 8.32
CA SER A 310 -9.87 -18.17 8.27
C SER A 310 -9.65 -16.72 7.82
N ASN A 311 -8.57 -16.45 7.09
CA ASN A 311 -8.20 -15.15 6.55
C ASN A 311 -7.45 -15.34 5.23
N ASP A 312 -7.49 -14.34 4.34
CA ASP A 312 -6.64 -14.31 3.16
C ASP A 312 -5.27 -13.76 3.54
N THR A 313 -4.23 -14.57 3.32
CA THR A 313 -2.83 -14.23 3.62
C THR A 313 -1.98 -14.20 2.36
N GLU A 314 -2.62 -14.21 1.19
CA GLU A 314 -2.00 -13.94 -0.10
C GLU A 314 -1.46 -12.51 -0.13
N THR A 315 -0.19 -12.37 -0.48
CA THR A 315 0.50 -11.08 -0.56
C THR A 315 1.25 -10.97 -1.89
N TRP A 316 1.24 -9.76 -2.46
CA TRP A 316 2.05 -9.42 -3.62
C TRP A 316 3.48 -9.11 -3.18
N LEU A 317 4.44 -9.89 -3.64
CA LEU A 317 5.86 -9.71 -3.32
C LEU A 317 6.74 -9.80 -4.56
N PHE A 318 7.94 -9.24 -4.47
CA PHE A 318 8.94 -9.19 -5.53
C PHE A 318 9.99 -10.30 -5.39
N HIS A 319 10.46 -10.78 -6.53
CA HIS A 319 11.58 -11.73 -6.61
C HIS A 319 12.48 -11.35 -7.79
N GLY A 320 13.65 -10.79 -7.50
CA GLY A 320 14.65 -10.46 -8.52
C GLY A 320 15.49 -11.69 -8.86
N CYS A 321 15.76 -11.89 -10.15
CA CYS A 321 16.54 -13.04 -10.60
C CYS A 321 17.24 -12.75 -11.94
N SER A 322 18.13 -13.65 -12.36
CA SER A 322 18.71 -13.60 -13.70
C SER A 322 17.69 -13.99 -14.78
N GLU A 323 17.92 -13.60 -16.03
CA GLU A 323 17.07 -14.01 -17.16
C GLU A 323 16.95 -15.53 -17.29
N THR A 324 18.05 -16.26 -17.09
CA THR A 324 18.05 -17.74 -17.10
C THR A 324 17.17 -18.31 -15.98
N ALA A 325 17.27 -17.78 -14.76
CA ALA A 325 16.43 -18.20 -13.65
C ALA A 325 14.95 -17.86 -13.90
N ALA A 326 14.65 -16.69 -14.48
CA ALA A 326 13.29 -16.31 -14.86
C ALA A 326 12.67 -17.29 -15.86
N ASN A 327 13.43 -17.72 -16.87
CA ASN A 327 12.98 -18.73 -17.83
C ASN A 327 12.64 -20.06 -17.13
N ASN A 328 13.48 -20.51 -16.20
CA ASN A 328 13.22 -21.74 -15.44
C ASN A 328 11.98 -21.60 -14.55
N ILE A 329 11.83 -20.50 -13.82
CA ILE A 329 10.67 -20.25 -12.95
C ILE A 329 9.36 -20.20 -13.75
N ILE A 330 9.38 -19.63 -14.96
CA ILE A 330 8.19 -19.52 -15.81
C ILE A 330 7.72 -20.87 -16.33
N ASN A 331 8.66 -21.73 -16.72
CA ASN A 331 8.34 -23.08 -17.19
C ASN A 331 7.97 -24.02 -16.03
N GLU A 332 8.61 -23.83 -14.89
CA GLU A 332 8.42 -24.60 -13.66
C GLU A 332 7.75 -23.75 -12.57
N CYS A 333 8.34 -23.73 -11.38
CA CYS A 333 7.86 -22.98 -10.22
C CYS A 333 9.05 -22.29 -9.52
N PHE A 334 8.73 -21.57 -8.44
CA PHE A 334 9.72 -21.18 -7.45
C PHE A 334 10.21 -22.41 -6.69
N ASN A 335 11.17 -23.11 -7.30
CA ASN A 335 11.65 -24.39 -6.82
C ASN A 335 12.66 -24.22 -5.67
N ARG A 336 12.32 -24.76 -4.49
CA ARG A 336 13.18 -24.68 -3.30
C ARG A 336 14.49 -25.45 -3.44
N SER A 337 14.66 -26.33 -4.43
CA SER A 337 15.94 -27.02 -4.65
C SER A 337 17.08 -26.07 -4.99
N TYR A 338 16.77 -24.83 -5.39
CA TYR A 338 17.73 -23.75 -5.61
C TYR A 338 17.95 -22.87 -4.37
N ALA A 339 17.37 -23.22 -3.22
CA ALA A 339 17.54 -22.48 -1.98
C ALA A 339 19.03 -22.41 -1.57
N GLY A 340 19.43 -21.24 -1.06
CA GLY A 340 20.79 -20.98 -0.61
C GLY A 340 21.76 -20.45 -1.69
N MET A 341 21.33 -20.32 -2.95
CA MET A 341 22.14 -19.68 -4.00
C MET A 341 22.43 -18.19 -3.73
N HIS A 342 21.53 -17.49 -3.04
CA HIS A 342 21.57 -16.03 -2.88
C HIS A 342 21.37 -15.55 -1.44
N GLY A 343 21.52 -16.46 -0.47
CA GLY A 343 21.40 -16.17 0.95
C GLY A 343 20.53 -17.21 1.68
N THR A 344 20.92 -17.52 2.91
CA THR A 344 20.16 -18.41 3.79
C THR A 344 19.78 -17.73 5.10
N LEU A 345 20.08 -16.44 5.30
CA LEU A 345 20.04 -15.79 6.61
C LEU A 345 18.74 -16.00 7.39
N TYR A 346 17.59 -16.07 6.71
CA TYR A 346 16.27 -16.27 7.31
C TYR A 346 15.64 -17.62 6.99
N GLY A 347 16.40 -18.55 6.38
CA GLY A 347 15.94 -19.88 6.03
C GLY A 347 16.50 -20.38 4.69
N MET A 348 16.48 -21.70 4.51
CA MET A 348 16.81 -22.37 3.25
C MET A 348 15.53 -22.59 2.44
N GLY A 349 14.96 -21.50 1.92
CA GLY A 349 13.77 -21.51 1.07
C GLY A 349 13.87 -20.51 -0.06
N VAL A 350 12.72 -20.17 -0.65
CA VAL A 350 12.65 -19.14 -1.71
C VAL A 350 12.34 -17.79 -1.09
N TYR A 351 13.15 -16.79 -1.43
CA TYR A 351 13.07 -15.45 -0.86
C TYR A 351 12.22 -14.54 -1.73
N PHE A 352 11.35 -13.79 -1.06
CA PHE A 352 10.52 -12.74 -1.64
C PHE A 352 10.66 -11.47 -0.81
N SER A 353 10.39 -10.31 -1.41
CA SER A 353 10.41 -9.05 -0.71
C SER A 353 9.20 -8.17 -0.97
N SER A 354 8.73 -7.45 0.05
CA SER A 354 7.75 -6.37 -0.15
C SER A 354 8.36 -5.13 -0.83
N ASN A 355 9.70 -5.05 -0.91
CA ASN A 355 10.44 -3.96 -1.52
C ASN A 355 11.13 -4.41 -2.81
N ALA A 356 10.70 -3.88 -3.96
CA ALA A 356 11.34 -4.14 -5.25
C ALA A 356 12.80 -3.67 -5.28
N SER A 357 13.16 -2.58 -4.59
CA SER A 357 14.56 -2.14 -4.46
C SER A 357 15.46 -3.17 -3.76
N PHE A 358 14.93 -3.96 -2.84
CA PHE A 358 15.69 -5.08 -2.26
C PHE A 358 15.86 -6.19 -3.28
N SER A 359 14.76 -6.59 -3.94
CA SER A 359 14.81 -7.57 -5.03
C SER A 359 15.71 -7.15 -6.20
N HIS A 360 15.89 -5.85 -6.46
CA HIS A 360 16.78 -5.33 -7.49
C HIS A 360 18.23 -5.82 -7.33
N THR A 361 18.70 -5.99 -6.09
CA THR A 361 20.06 -6.48 -5.80
C THR A 361 20.32 -7.89 -6.33
N TYR A 362 19.25 -8.66 -6.57
CA TYR A 362 19.29 -10.02 -7.14
C TYR A 362 18.89 -10.08 -8.62
N ALA A 363 18.32 -9.01 -9.17
CA ALA A 363 17.93 -8.91 -10.58
C ALA A 363 19.14 -8.57 -11.44
N THR A 364 19.99 -9.55 -11.75
CA THR A 364 21.23 -9.33 -12.50
C THR A 364 20.96 -8.94 -13.97
N PRO A 365 21.69 -7.96 -14.52
CA PRO A 365 21.49 -7.50 -15.89
C PRO A 365 22.03 -8.52 -16.90
N ASN A 366 21.32 -8.74 -18.00
CA ASN A 366 21.81 -9.52 -19.14
C ASN A 366 22.74 -8.69 -20.04
N SER A 367 23.18 -9.26 -21.18
CA SER A 367 24.08 -8.59 -22.13
C SER A 367 23.50 -7.32 -22.76
N LYS A 368 22.17 -7.13 -22.73
CA LYS A 368 21.48 -5.92 -23.18
C LYS A 368 21.30 -4.89 -22.06
N GLY A 369 21.71 -5.21 -20.83
CA GLY A 369 21.46 -4.43 -19.62
C GLY A 369 20.05 -4.62 -19.05
N GLU A 370 19.25 -5.56 -19.57
CA GLU A 370 17.89 -5.83 -19.07
C GLU A 370 17.95 -6.68 -17.80
N ARG A 371 17.14 -6.34 -16.80
CA ARG A 371 16.99 -7.02 -15.52
C ARG A 371 15.60 -7.64 -15.40
N CYS A 372 15.51 -8.78 -14.72
CA CYS A 372 14.27 -9.52 -14.54
C CYS A 372 13.81 -9.52 -13.08
N MET A 373 12.55 -9.17 -12.85
CA MET A 373 11.94 -9.25 -11.53
C MET A 373 10.50 -9.76 -11.63
N PHE A 374 10.16 -10.78 -10.85
CA PHE A 374 8.77 -11.19 -10.72
C PHE A 374 8.04 -10.30 -9.74
N LEU A 375 6.78 -10.01 -10.07
CA LEU A 375 5.75 -9.68 -9.10
C LEU A 375 4.89 -10.94 -8.91
N ALA A 376 5.00 -11.56 -7.74
CA ALA A 376 4.45 -12.85 -7.42
C ALA A 376 3.30 -12.75 -6.39
N LEU A 377 2.34 -13.67 -6.50
CA LEU A 377 1.37 -13.96 -5.45
C LEU A 377 2.01 -14.96 -4.48
N VAL A 378 2.07 -14.64 -3.19
CA VAL A 378 2.75 -15.46 -2.19
C VAL A 378 1.83 -15.71 -1.00
N LEU A 379 1.69 -16.97 -0.59
CA LEU A 379 0.94 -17.37 0.60
C LEU A 379 1.82 -17.18 1.84
N VAL A 380 1.71 -16.01 2.49
CA VAL A 380 2.59 -15.65 3.62
C VAL A 380 2.17 -16.38 4.91
N GLY A 381 0.87 -16.50 5.15
CA GLY A 381 0.35 -17.17 6.35
C GLY A 381 0.86 -16.59 7.66
N LYS A 382 1.07 -17.45 8.67
CA LYS A 382 1.69 -17.09 9.94
C LYS A 382 3.21 -16.98 9.79
N THR A 383 3.78 -15.86 10.22
CA THR A 383 5.21 -15.56 10.10
C THR A 383 5.97 -15.77 11.40
N THR A 384 7.23 -16.20 11.32
CA THR A 384 8.18 -16.16 12.46
C THR A 384 9.55 -15.66 12.03
N THR A 385 10.39 -15.21 12.96
CA THR A 385 11.76 -14.80 12.64
C THR A 385 12.56 -16.00 12.12
N GLY A 386 13.17 -15.83 10.95
CA GLY A 386 13.99 -16.86 10.32
C GLY A 386 15.41 -16.96 10.87
N ASN A 387 16.06 -18.09 10.64
CA ASN A 387 17.52 -18.23 10.80
C ASN A 387 18.11 -19.17 9.74
N SER A 388 19.44 -19.14 9.60
CA SER A 388 20.15 -19.83 8.53
C SER A 388 20.17 -21.35 8.55
N SER A 389 19.80 -21.97 9.67
CA SER A 389 19.72 -23.43 9.80
C SER A 389 18.36 -24.00 9.39
N MET A 390 17.34 -23.17 9.21
CA MET A 390 15.96 -23.62 8.99
C MET A 390 15.76 -24.14 7.56
N LYS A 391 15.65 -25.45 7.40
CA LYS A 391 15.32 -26.12 6.11
C LYS A 391 13.82 -26.23 5.82
N ILE A 392 13.02 -26.15 6.88
CA ILE A 392 11.56 -26.14 6.84
C ILE A 392 11.08 -25.03 7.76
N CYS A 393 9.85 -24.55 7.52
CA CYS A 393 9.24 -23.57 8.40
C CYS A 393 9.01 -24.17 9.81
N PRO A 394 9.27 -23.42 10.90
CA PRO A 394 9.01 -23.91 12.25
C PRO A 394 7.54 -24.31 12.47
N PRO A 395 7.27 -25.29 13.37
CA PRO A 395 5.90 -25.75 13.64
C PRO A 395 4.97 -24.59 14.01
N GLY A 396 3.80 -24.54 13.38
CA GLY A 396 2.80 -23.51 13.62
C GLY A 396 2.95 -22.23 12.76
N PHE A 397 3.99 -22.14 11.95
CA PHE A 397 4.25 -21.04 11.02
C PHE A 397 4.29 -21.52 9.58
N ASP A 398 4.09 -20.59 8.65
CA ASP A 398 3.98 -20.83 7.20
C ASP A 398 5.14 -20.21 6.41
N THR A 399 5.67 -19.09 6.90
CA THR A 399 6.86 -18.44 6.36
C THR A 399 7.78 -17.97 7.47
N THR A 400 9.06 -17.83 7.13
CA THR A 400 9.99 -17.06 7.97
C THR A 400 10.23 -15.68 7.38
N THR A 401 10.60 -14.73 8.24
CA THR A 401 10.80 -13.34 7.87
C THR A 401 11.97 -12.73 8.64
N ASP A 402 12.47 -11.61 8.13
CA ASP A 402 13.34 -10.70 8.87
C ASP A 402 12.57 -9.77 9.83
N GLY A 403 11.23 -9.84 9.81
CA GLY A 403 10.34 -8.97 10.57
C GLY A 403 10.08 -7.62 9.88
N SER A 404 10.53 -7.44 8.64
CA SER A 404 10.36 -6.18 7.92
C SER A 404 9.89 -6.37 6.48
N HIS A 405 10.76 -6.80 5.57
CA HIS A 405 10.48 -6.79 4.13
C HIS A 405 10.91 -8.06 3.42
N ILE A 406 11.39 -9.09 4.12
CA ILE A 406 11.78 -10.38 3.56
C ILE A 406 10.81 -11.46 4.02
N TYR A 407 10.40 -12.33 3.10
CA TYR A 407 9.59 -13.49 3.36
C TYR A 407 10.19 -14.71 2.67
N VAL A 408 10.33 -15.81 3.41
CA VAL A 408 10.90 -17.06 2.90
C VAL A 408 9.83 -18.14 2.93
N THR A 409 9.55 -18.72 1.76
CA THR A 409 8.61 -19.84 1.59
C THR A 409 9.34 -21.18 1.54
N TYR A 410 8.67 -22.23 2.00
CA TYR A 410 9.26 -23.57 2.12
C TYR A 410 8.55 -24.64 1.29
N HIS A 411 7.55 -24.24 0.49
CA HIS A 411 6.78 -25.14 -0.36
C HIS A 411 6.68 -24.57 -1.79
N ASP A 412 6.85 -25.43 -2.79
CA ASP A 412 7.00 -25.00 -4.21
C ASP A 412 5.71 -24.39 -4.78
N SER A 413 4.55 -24.82 -4.24
CA SER A 413 3.23 -24.27 -4.57
C SER A 413 2.81 -23.06 -3.72
N GLN A 414 3.70 -22.54 -2.87
CA GLN A 414 3.39 -21.42 -1.96
C GLN A 414 3.45 -20.05 -2.64
N ALA A 415 4.00 -19.98 -3.85
CA ALA A 415 4.11 -18.75 -4.62
C ALA A 415 3.84 -18.99 -6.11
N PHE A 416 3.30 -17.98 -6.80
CA PHE A 416 3.06 -17.99 -8.24
C PHE A 416 3.55 -16.69 -8.87
N GLY A 417 4.47 -16.79 -9.83
CA GLY A 417 5.06 -15.65 -10.52
C GLY A 417 4.09 -15.11 -11.56
N LYS A 418 3.21 -14.19 -11.15
CA LYS A 418 2.10 -13.71 -11.99
C LYS A 418 2.56 -12.79 -13.11
N TYR A 419 3.51 -11.90 -12.83
CA TYR A 419 4.08 -10.99 -13.81
C TYR A 419 5.61 -11.07 -13.79
N LEU A 420 6.21 -11.00 -14.97
CA LEU A 420 7.64 -10.72 -15.13
C LEU A 420 7.79 -9.27 -15.60
N ILE A 421 8.53 -8.47 -14.82
CA ILE A 421 8.90 -7.10 -15.15
C ILE A 421 10.32 -7.14 -15.71
N THR A 422 10.50 -6.65 -16.94
CA THR A 422 11.81 -6.42 -17.53
C THR A 422 12.08 -4.93 -17.60
N TYR A 423 13.20 -4.48 -17.02
CA TYR A 423 13.58 -3.07 -16.94
C TYR A 423 15.09 -2.92 -17.13
N LYS A 424 15.56 -1.71 -17.45
CA LYS A 424 16.96 -1.41 -17.71
C LYS A 424 17.39 -0.15 -16.98
#